data_AF-A0A0L1KL31-F1
#
_entry.id   AF-A0A0L1KL31-F1
#
_cell.length_a   1.000
_cell.length_b   1.000
_cell.length_c   1.000
_cell.angle_alpha   90.00
_cell.angle_beta   90.00
_cell.angle_gamma   90.00
#
_symmetry.space_group_name_H-M   'P 1'
#
loop_
_entity.id
_entity.type
_entity.pdbx_description
1 polymer ?
#
loop_
_entity_poly.entity_id
_entity_poly.type
_entity_poly.pdbx_seq_one_letter_code
_entity_poly.pdbx_strand_id
1 'polypeptide(L)' 'MRFESVFLDAVDPSLGRLDYASLSQQALMEMVIDGIANKEKICGDANELKDIEEWIGVTIDGGEVVGTGWNEFDIKGN' A
#
# COMPACT_ATOMS: atom_id res chain seq x y z
N MET A 1 0.37 8.72 18.98
CA MET A 1 0.09 8.70 17.53
C MET A 1 -1.01 7.68 17.30
N ARG A 2 -2.11 8.06 16.64
CA ARG A 2 -3.21 7.14 16.32
C ARG A 2 -2.94 6.60 14.91
N PHE A 3 -2.62 5.32 14.79
CA PHE A 3 -2.65 4.64 13.50
C PHE A 3 -4.13 4.39 13.17
N GLU A 4 -4.68 5.20 12.28
CA GLU A 4 -6.01 4.95 11.73
C GLU A 4 -5.89 3.77 10.78
N SER A 5 -6.41 2.61 11.20
CA SER A 5 -6.56 1.43 10.36
C SER A 5 -7.48 1.78 9.21
N VAL A 6 -6.93 2.03 8.03
CA VAL A 6 -7.71 2.14 6.80
C VAL A 6 -8.25 0.75 6.51
N PHE A 7 -9.54 0.53 6.81
CA PHE A 7 -10.24 -0.66 6.37
C PHE A 7 -10.33 -0.60 4.85
N LEU A 8 -9.50 -1.40 4.18
CA LEU A 8 -9.62 -1.65 2.75
C LEU A 8 -10.93 -2.43 2.55
N ASP A 9 -12.01 -1.73 2.21
CA ASP A 9 -13.30 -2.34 1.87
C ASP A 9 -13.24 -3.06 0.50
N ALA A 10 -12.13 -2.89 -0.24
CA ALA A 10 -11.85 -3.51 -1.53
C ALA A 10 -11.17 -4.89 -1.42
N VAL A 11 -11.48 -5.67 -0.38
CA VAL A 11 -11.03 -7.07 -0.33
C VAL A 11 -12.00 -7.90 -1.15
N ASP A 12 -11.52 -8.41 -2.28
CA ASP A 12 -12.24 -9.39 -3.07
C ASP A 12 -12.73 -10.53 -2.15
N PRO A 13 -14.05 -10.82 -2.07
CA PRO A 13 -14.57 -11.83 -1.15
C PRO A 13 -13.96 -13.24 -1.34
N SER A 14 -13.33 -13.49 -2.50
CA SER A 14 -12.62 -14.73 -2.83
C SER A 14 -11.29 -14.87 -2.11
N LEU A 15 -10.70 -13.78 -1.61
CA LEU A 15 -9.40 -13.77 -0.93
C LEU A 15 -9.47 -14.43 0.46
N GLY A 16 -10.67 -14.63 1.00
CA GLY A 16 -10.89 -15.26 2.29
C GLY A 16 -10.26 -14.48 3.45
N ARG A 17 -10.13 -15.11 4.62
CA ARG A 17 -9.42 -14.54 5.76
C ARG A 17 -7.92 -14.81 5.60
N LEU A 18 -7.20 -13.84 5.05
CA LEU A 18 -5.75 -13.92 4.92
C LEU A 18 -5.08 -13.60 6.26
N ASP A 19 -4.08 -14.41 6.64
CA ASP A 19 -3.24 -14.09 7.80
C ASP A 19 -2.20 -13.05 7.39
N TYR A 20 -2.54 -11.78 7.54
CA TYR A 20 -1.69 -10.65 7.13
C TYR A 20 -0.35 -10.61 7.87
N ALA A 21 -0.26 -11.24 9.05
CA ALA A 21 0.99 -11.35 9.81
C ALA A 21 2.04 -12.26 9.13
N SER A 22 1.61 -13.11 8.21
CA SER A 22 2.48 -14.01 7.45
C SER A 22 3.05 -13.36 6.17
N LEU A 23 2.61 -12.16 5.80
CA LEU A 23 3.08 -11.44 4.61
C LEU A 23 4.23 -10.49 4.95
N SER A 24 5.17 -10.34 4.01
CA SER A 24 6.15 -9.26 4.11
C SER A 24 5.44 -7.90 3.98
N GLN A 25 5.99 -6.87 4.62
CA GLN A 25 5.45 -5.52 4.47
C GLN A 25 5.43 -5.06 3.01
N GLN A 26 6.42 -5.47 2.22
CA GLN A 26 6.42 -5.24 0.78
C GLN A 26 5.18 -5.85 0.10
N ALA A 27 4.88 -7.13 0.33
CA ALA A 27 3.72 -7.79 -0.28
C ALA A 27 2.39 -7.17 0.18
N LEU A 28 2.30 -6.72 1.43
CA LEU A 28 1.13 -6.00 1.93
C LEU A 28 0.95 -4.65 1.22
N MET A 29 2.04 -3.91 1.06
CA MET A 29 2.02 -2.60 0.40
C MET A 29 1.69 -2.72 -1.08
N GLU A 30 2.21 -3.75 -1.76
CA GLU A 30 1.87 -4.04 -3.17
C GLU A 30 0.39 -4.35 -3.34
N MET A 31 -0.21 -5.10 -2.41
CA MET A 31 -1.65 -5.36 -2.40
C MET A 31 -2.48 -4.08 -2.21
N VAL A 32 -2.04 -3.18 -1.32
CA VAL A 32 -2.71 -1.89 -1.11
C VAL A 32 -2.67 -1.05 -2.39
N ILE A 33 -1.51 -0.99 -3.06
CA ILE A 33 -1.32 -0.25 -4.30
C ILE A 33 -2.17 -0.82 -5.43
N ASP A 34 -2.33 -2.14 -5.51
CA ASP A 34 -3.14 -2.76 -6.56
C ASP A 34 -4.62 -2.34 -6.48
N GLY A 35 -5.13 -2.08 -5.26
CA GLY A 35 -6.46 -1.53 -5.03
C GLY A 35 -6.61 -0.03 -5.34
N ILE A 36 -5.54 0.68 -5.71
CA ILE A 36 -5.57 2.12 -6.02
C ILE A 36 -5.60 2.33 -7.54
N ALA A 37 -6.66 2.95 -8.03
CA ALA A 37 -6.88 3.19 -9.47
C ALA A 37 -5.77 4.05 -10.09
N ASN A 38 -5.26 5.04 -9.35
CA ASN A 38 -4.19 5.94 -9.77
C ASN A 38 -2.87 5.65 -9.06
N LYS A 39 -2.54 4.36 -8.92
CA LYS A 39 -1.29 3.86 -8.31
C LYS A 39 -0.02 4.43 -8.91
N GLU A 40 -0.06 4.85 -10.17
CA GLU A 40 1.08 5.46 -10.87
C GLU A 40 1.62 6.71 -10.17
N LYS A 41 0.77 7.42 -9.41
CA LYS A 41 1.20 8.57 -8.60
C LYS A 41 2.07 8.20 -7.40
N ILE A 42 2.05 6.93 -6.98
CA ILE A 42 2.78 6.42 -5.81
C ILE A 42 3.97 5.57 -6.24
N CYS A 43 3.74 4.53 -7.05
CA CYS A 43 4.77 3.57 -7.44
C CYS A 43 5.49 3.95 -8.74
N GLY A 44 5.02 4.98 -9.45
CA GLY A 44 5.53 5.35 -10.78
C GLY A 44 4.96 4.42 -11.85
N ASP A 45 5.80 3.58 -12.44
CA ASP A 45 5.33 2.64 -13.47
C ASP A 45 4.64 1.43 -12.81
N ALA A 46 3.37 1.19 -13.15
CA ALA A 46 2.60 0.09 -12.58
C ALA A 46 3.08 -1.30 -13.05
N ASN A 47 3.85 -1.36 -14.14
CA ASN A 47 4.37 -2.60 -14.72
C ASN A 47 5.79 -2.92 -14.21
N GLU A 48 6.50 -1.93 -13.67
CA GLU A 48 7.78 -2.09 -12.95
C GLU A 48 7.63 -1.63 -11.49
N LEU A 49 7.02 -2.48 -10.65
CA LEU A 49 6.94 -2.23 -9.22
C LEU A 49 8.34 -2.16 -8.63
N LYS A 50 8.72 -0.96 -8.23
CA LYS A 50 9.97 -0.69 -7.51
C LYS A 50 9.87 -1.13 -6.06
N ASP A 51 11.02 -1.21 -5.39
CA ASP A 51 11.04 -1.38 -3.94
C ASP A 51 10.21 -0.31 -3.23
N ILE A 52 9.56 -0.68 -2.12
CA ILE A 52 8.71 0.22 -1.33
C ILE A 52 9.44 1.47 -0.82
N GLU A 53 10.77 1.42 -0.76
CA GLU A 53 11.66 2.54 -0.44
C GLU A 53 11.68 3.62 -1.51
N GLU A 54 11.41 3.26 -2.77
CA GLU A 54 11.34 4.20 -3.88
C GLU A 54 9.94 4.80 -4.08
N TRP A 55 8.94 4.34 -3.31
CA TRP A 55 7.57 4.79 -3.48
C TRP A 55 7.36 6.19 -2.93
N ILE A 56 6.62 6.99 -3.68
CA ILE A 56 6.37 8.39 -3.34
C ILE A 56 5.46 8.45 -2.11
N GLY A 57 5.90 9.19 -1.09
CA GLY A 57 5.15 9.39 0.13
C GLY A 57 5.19 8.20 1.10
N VAL A 58 6.04 7.19 0.89
CA VAL A 58 6.29 6.12 1.88
C VAL A 58 7.48 6.50 2.76
N THR A 59 7.34 6.33 4.08
CA THR A 59 8.43 6.52 5.03
C THR A 59 8.82 5.19 5.64
N ILE A 60 10.09 4.83 5.52
CA ILE A 60 10.65 3.58 6.05
C ILE A 60 11.68 3.88 7.13
N ASP A 61 11.61 3.15 8.23
CA ASP A 61 12.58 3.15 9.33
C ASP A 61 12.96 1.71 9.65
N GLY A 62 14.26 1.41 9.65
CA GLY A 62 14.75 0.05 9.94
C GLY A 62 14.28 -1.05 8.98
N GLY A 63 13.84 -0.70 7.77
CA GLY A 63 13.26 -1.66 6.81
C GLY A 63 11.77 -1.89 6.99
N GLU A 64 11.11 -1.14 7.88
CA GLU A 64 9.66 -1.17 8.09
C GLU A 64 8.99 0.15 7.68
N VAL A 65 7.83 0.07 7.03
CA VAL A 65 6.98 1.22 6.72
C VAL A 65 6.39 1.76 8.02
N VAL A 66 6.81 2.97 8.39
CA VAL A 66 6.33 3.68 9.58
C VAL A 66 5.25 4.71 9.28
N GLY A 67 5.07 5.06 8.00
CA GLY A 67 4.01 5.98 7.60
C GLY A 67 3.87 6.14 6.09
N THR A 68 2.71 6.66 5.69
CA THR A 68 2.42 7.06 4.30
C THR A 68 1.79 8.46 4.28
N GLY A 69 2.17 9.26 3.27
CA GLY A 69 1.66 10.61 3.00
C GLY A 69 0.72 10.63 1.80
N TRP A 70 -0.06 9.56 1.56
CA TRP A 70 -0.81 9.44 0.31
C TRP A 70 -2.06 10.33 0.21
N ASN A 71 -2.45 10.93 1.33
CA ASN A 71 -3.53 11.90 1.45
C ASN A 71 -3.34 13.15 0.57
N GLU A 72 -2.11 13.51 0.20
CA GLU A 72 -1.84 14.64 -0.70
C GLU A 72 -1.95 14.29 -2.19
N PHE A 73 -2.08 13.00 -2.54
CA PHE A 73 -2.02 12.53 -3.93
C PHE A 73 -3.38 12.36 -4.62
N ASP A 74 -4.49 12.69 -3.94
CA ASP A 74 -5.86 12.48 -4.42
C ASP A 74 -6.04 11.04 -4.98
N ILE A 75 -5.79 10.06 -4.11
CA ILE A 75 -5.88 8.64 -4.42
C ILE A 75 -7.35 8.19 -4.49
N LYS A 76 -7.65 7.36 -5.48
CA LYS A 76 -8.98 6.81 -5.74
C LYS A 76 -8.91 5.29 -5.66
N GLY A 77 -9.91 4.69 -5.03
CA GLY A 77 -10.10 3.24 -5.07
C GLY A 77 -10.42 2.78 -6.49
N ASN A 78 -9.96 1.57 -6.82
CA ASN A 78 -10.34 0.87 -8.05
C ASN A 78 -11.78 0.32 -7.96
#